data_AF-A0A6A6YNP8-F1
#
_entry.id   AF-A0A6A6YNP8-F1
#
_cell.length_a   1.000
_cell.length_b   1.000
_cell.length_c   1.000
_cell.angle_alpha   90.00
_cell.angle_beta   90.00
_cell.angle_gamma   90.00
#
_symmetry.space_group_name_H-M   'P 1'
#
loop_
_entity.id
_entity.type
_entity.pdbx_description
1 polymer ?
#
loop_
_entity_poly.entity_id
_entity_poly.type
_entity_poly.pdbx_seq_one_letter_code
_entity_poly.pdbx_strand_id
1 'polypeptide(L)'
;MLITASPTVGAIFYGVRLAQERRVSGFALAGYLKYDLRLISLSAVNDNALLEAFGNLEGPCVVVLEDVDSAGITHENAKKGNNSAKLTLSGLLNAIDGNAAPENRPLIMRSNCPEALDDALTRPGRIYRQIYFSHIAQPSAAIYKRLVARLVARDGVISKQEIEPLAKRFAEQIPKNSITPAELQNTCRCIVASQCELSMRSVHGWPN
;
A
#
# COMPACT_ATOMS: atom_id res chain seq x y z
N MET A 1 1.59 -4.08 -16.79
CA MET A 1 2.28 -2.81 -16.45
C MET A 1 3.67 -3.18 -15.95
N LEU A 2 4.66 -3.20 -16.85
CA LEU A 2 6.03 -3.57 -16.53
C LEU A 2 6.69 -2.39 -15.81
N ILE A 3 6.99 -2.56 -14.52
CA ILE A 3 7.85 -1.66 -13.76
C ILE A 3 9.28 -2.13 -14.09
N THR A 4 9.87 -1.56 -15.14
CA THR A 4 11.29 -1.73 -15.43
C THR A 4 11.89 -0.36 -15.67
N ALA A 5 12.63 0.14 -14.71
CA ALA A 5 13.60 1.21 -14.88
C ALA A 5 14.69 0.99 -13.83
N SER A 6 15.93 1.34 -14.17
CA SER A 6 17.21 1.41 -13.41
C SER A 6 17.26 0.85 -11.97
N PRO A 7 18.41 0.34 -11.51
CA PRO A 7 18.54 -0.59 -10.37
C PRO A 7 17.90 -0.18 -9.03
N THR A 8 17.51 1.09 -8.86
CA THR A 8 16.81 1.59 -7.67
C THR A 8 15.67 2.58 -7.96
N VAL A 9 14.95 2.38 -9.06
CA VAL A 9 13.82 3.25 -9.38
C VAL A 9 12.58 2.85 -8.57
N GLY A 10 12.19 3.74 -7.65
CA GLY A 10 11.09 3.52 -6.72
C GLY A 10 9.72 3.95 -7.24
N ALA A 11 8.67 3.45 -6.60
CA ALA A 11 7.31 3.96 -6.75
C ALA A 11 6.75 4.41 -5.40
N ILE A 12 6.07 5.57 -5.38
CA ILE A 12 5.31 6.02 -4.21
C ILE A 12 3.87 5.52 -4.32
N PHE A 13 3.39 4.94 -3.23
CA PHE A 13 2.00 4.55 -3.01
C PHE A 13 1.42 5.44 -1.91
N TYR A 14 0.38 6.20 -2.22
CA TYR A 14 -0.26 7.13 -1.29
C TYR A 14 -1.78 7.13 -1.51
N GLY A 15 -2.57 7.63 -0.57
CA GLY A 15 -4.03 7.56 -0.69
C GLY A 15 -4.79 7.82 0.59
N VAL A 16 -6.11 7.81 0.50
CA VAL A 16 -7.02 7.87 1.67
C VAL A 16 -6.64 6.76 2.66
N ARG A 17 -6.75 7.00 3.97
CA ARG A 17 -6.26 6.12 5.07
C ARG A 17 -6.53 4.63 4.82
N LEU A 18 -5.53 3.90 4.31
CA LEU A 18 -5.65 2.49 3.96
C LEU A 18 -4.34 1.73 4.21
N ALA A 19 -3.96 1.56 5.48
CA ALA A 19 -2.76 0.83 5.86
C ALA A 19 -2.72 -0.62 5.32
N GLN A 20 -3.88 -1.27 5.16
CA GLN A 20 -3.96 -2.68 4.73
C GLN A 20 -3.77 -2.86 3.21
N GLU A 21 -4.35 -2.01 2.37
CA GLU A 21 -4.23 -2.15 0.91
C GLU A 21 -2.83 -1.86 0.39
N ARG A 22 -2.15 -0.88 1.00
CA ARG A 22 -0.78 -0.54 0.62
C ARG A 22 0.15 -1.74 0.79
N ARG A 23 -0.08 -2.58 1.83
CA ARG A 23 0.65 -3.85 2.06
C ARG A 23 0.47 -4.84 0.92
N VAL A 24 -0.75 -4.99 0.41
CA VAL A 24 -1.09 -5.97 -0.64
C VAL A 24 -0.31 -5.72 -1.93
N SER A 25 -0.03 -4.47 -2.28
CA SER A 25 0.74 -4.14 -3.50
C SER A 25 2.16 -4.73 -3.50
N GLY A 26 2.85 -4.65 -2.36
CA GLY A 26 4.19 -5.22 -2.19
C GLY A 26 4.18 -6.73 -2.31
N PHE A 27 3.24 -7.40 -1.61
CA PHE A 27 3.07 -8.86 -1.70
C PHE A 27 2.72 -9.33 -3.11
N ALA A 28 1.86 -8.60 -3.83
CA ALA A 28 1.48 -8.94 -5.19
C ALA A 28 2.68 -8.82 -6.16
N LEU A 29 3.47 -7.75 -6.05
CA LEU A 29 4.66 -7.57 -6.87
C LEU A 29 5.72 -8.62 -6.55
N ALA A 30 6.00 -8.87 -5.27
CA ALA A 30 6.94 -9.88 -4.82
C ALA A 30 6.55 -11.28 -5.32
N GLY A 31 5.27 -11.67 -5.19
CA GLY A 31 4.76 -12.94 -5.69
C GLY A 31 4.83 -13.09 -7.21
N TYR A 32 4.58 -11.99 -7.95
CA TYR A 32 4.71 -11.99 -9.41
C TYR A 32 6.17 -12.16 -9.87
N LEU A 33 7.11 -11.49 -9.20
CA LEU A 33 8.54 -11.56 -9.50
C LEU A 33 9.22 -12.80 -8.90
N LYS A 34 8.54 -13.54 -8.02
CA LYS A 34 9.12 -14.61 -7.17
C LYS A 34 10.27 -14.10 -6.31
N TYR A 35 10.13 -12.87 -5.80
CA TYR A 35 11.09 -12.19 -4.94
C TYR A 35 10.59 -12.25 -3.49
N ASP A 36 11.52 -12.19 -2.53
CA ASP A 36 11.15 -11.99 -1.13
C ASP A 36 10.59 -10.58 -0.91
N LEU A 37 9.75 -10.40 0.11
CA LEU A 37 9.25 -9.08 0.50
C LEU A 37 9.96 -8.61 1.77
N ARG A 38 10.63 -7.46 1.71
CA ARG A 38 11.19 -6.79 2.90
C ARG A 38 10.40 -5.54 3.24
N LEU A 39 9.88 -5.48 4.47
CA LEU A 39 9.20 -4.31 5.01
C LEU A 39 10.15 -3.57 5.97
N ILE A 40 10.31 -2.27 5.80
CA ILE A 40 11.11 -1.40 6.67
C ILE A 40 10.24 -0.21 7.06
N SER A 41 9.95 -0.04 8.35
CA SER A 41 9.21 1.12 8.86
C SER A 41 10.18 2.25 9.16
N LEU A 42 9.95 3.45 8.60
CA LEU A 42 10.85 4.59 8.84
C LEU A 42 10.51 5.40 10.09
N SER A 43 9.41 5.12 10.78
CA SER A 43 8.94 5.90 11.94
C SER A 43 9.83 5.81 13.18
N ALA A 44 10.66 4.76 13.29
CA ALA A 44 11.54 4.54 14.44
C ALA A 44 13.01 4.24 14.06
N VAL A 45 13.35 4.34 12.77
CA VAL A 45 14.68 3.98 12.24
C VAL A 45 15.56 5.23 12.16
N ASN A 46 16.87 5.05 12.33
CA ASN A 46 17.87 6.08 12.09
C ASN A 46 18.74 5.73 10.86
N ASP A 47 19.61 6.66 10.44
CA ASP A 47 20.47 6.49 9.26
C ASP A 47 21.26 5.18 9.29
N ASN A 48 21.90 4.85 10.41
CA ASN A 48 22.72 3.65 10.55
C ASN A 48 21.89 2.36 10.46
N ALA A 49 20.77 2.30 11.18
CA ALA A 49 19.88 1.15 11.16
C ALA A 49 19.25 0.95 9.78
N LEU A 50 18.99 2.03 9.04
CA LEU A 50 18.52 1.93 7.66
C LEU A 50 19.60 1.36 6.74
N LEU A 51 20.83 1.87 6.84
CA LEU A 51 21.95 1.37 6.04
C LEU A 51 22.24 -0.11 6.34
N GLU A 52 22.21 -0.51 7.61
CA GLU A 52 22.36 -1.91 8.01
C GLU A 52 21.21 -2.77 7.46
N ALA A 53 19.96 -2.28 7.53
CA ALA A 53 18.81 -2.99 6.99
C ALA A 53 18.93 -3.23 5.47
N PHE A 54 19.48 -2.27 4.72
CA PHE A 54 19.77 -2.40 3.29
C PHE A 54 20.99 -3.28 3.00
N GLY A 55 22.02 -3.20 3.84
CA GLY A 55 23.24 -4.03 3.73
C GLY A 55 22.98 -5.52 4.01
N ASN A 56 22.03 -5.82 4.89
CA ASN A 56 21.62 -7.19 5.24
C ASN A 56 20.53 -7.76 4.32
N LEU A 57 20.27 -7.14 3.16
CA LEU A 57 19.33 -7.67 2.18
C LEU A 57 19.99 -8.76 1.34
N GLU A 58 19.60 -10.00 1.56
CA GLU A 58 20.03 -11.14 0.77
C GLU A 58 19.06 -11.43 -0.39
N GLY A 59 19.59 -12.02 -1.47
CA GLY A 59 18.80 -12.52 -2.61
C GLY A 59 17.95 -11.47 -3.34
N PRO A 60 17.15 -11.85 -4.35
CA PRO A 60 16.21 -10.93 -5.00
C PRO A 60 15.02 -10.59 -4.09
N CYS A 61 14.80 -9.31 -3.78
CA CYS A 61 13.69 -8.88 -2.95
C CYS A 61 13.02 -7.59 -3.44
N VAL A 62 11.75 -7.42 -3.09
CA VAL A 62 11.00 -6.15 -3.17
C VAL A 62 11.09 -5.49 -1.81
N VAL A 63 11.60 -4.25 -1.77
CA VAL A 63 11.71 -3.46 -0.54
C VAL A 63 10.53 -2.51 -0.45
N VAL A 64 9.91 -2.46 0.72
CA VAL A 64 8.84 -1.50 1.04
C VAL A 64 9.28 -0.65 2.21
N LEU A 65 9.33 0.67 2.01
CA LEU A 65 9.47 1.65 3.07
C LEU A 65 8.07 2.12 3.50
N GLU A 66 7.74 1.91 4.77
CA GLU A 66 6.48 2.34 5.38
C GLU A 66 6.63 3.70 6.09
N ASP A 67 5.58 4.52 5.97
CA ASP A 67 5.40 5.78 6.68
C ASP A 67 6.57 6.77 6.49
N VAL A 68 6.96 6.98 5.23
CA VAL A 68 8.12 7.82 4.86
C VAL A 68 7.94 9.29 5.27
N ASP A 69 6.71 9.77 5.31
CA ASP A 69 6.33 11.09 5.83
C ASP A 69 6.55 11.23 7.35
N SER A 70 6.43 10.12 8.09
CA SER A 70 6.61 10.11 9.55
C SER A 70 8.07 10.19 9.99
N ALA A 71 9.01 9.92 9.08
CA ALA A 71 10.44 10.03 9.34
C ALA A 71 10.95 11.48 9.46
N GLY A 72 10.09 12.48 9.23
CA GLY A 72 10.47 13.89 9.27
C GLY A 72 11.19 14.34 8.00
N ILE A 73 11.08 13.57 6.90
CA ILE A 73 11.65 13.90 5.60
C ILE A 73 10.69 14.83 4.85
N THR A 74 10.52 16.03 5.40
CA THR A 74 9.61 17.05 4.89
C THR A 74 10.34 18.35 4.56
N HIS A 75 9.74 19.15 3.68
CA HIS A 75 10.30 20.45 3.26
C HIS A 75 10.62 21.39 4.44
N GLU A 76 9.82 21.36 5.51
CA GLU A 76 10.03 22.22 6.68
C GLU A 76 11.27 21.83 7.49
N ASN A 77 11.52 20.52 7.63
CA ASN A 77 12.66 20.02 8.40
C ASN A 77 13.97 20.20 7.64
N ALA A 78 13.95 20.07 6.31
CA ALA A 78 15.09 20.37 5.46
C ALA A 78 15.54 21.84 5.58
N LYS A 79 14.59 22.78 5.66
CA LYS A 79 14.88 24.23 5.80
C LYS A 79 15.33 24.65 7.19
N LYS A 80 14.85 23.98 8.24
CA LYS A 80 15.16 24.33 9.63
C LYS A 80 16.45 23.69 10.17
N GLY A 81 17.12 22.84 9.40
CA GLY A 81 18.34 22.15 9.85
C GLY A 81 18.12 21.37 11.15
N ASN A 82 16.92 20.81 11.32
CA ASN A 82 16.50 20.27 12.60
C ASN A 82 17.15 18.90 12.84
N ASN A 83 18.31 18.89 13.52
CA ASN A 83 19.10 17.70 13.85
C ASN A 83 18.42 16.72 14.83
N SER A 84 17.16 16.95 15.23
CA SER A 84 16.41 16.04 16.11
C SER A 84 15.74 14.89 15.36
N ALA A 85 15.70 14.91 14.02
CA ALA A 85 15.17 13.80 13.23
C ALA A 85 16.11 12.58 13.34
N LYS A 86 15.57 11.43 13.74
CA LYS A 86 16.34 10.18 13.85
C LYS A 86 16.86 9.72 12.49
N LEU A 87 16.08 9.93 11.44
CA LEU A 87 16.44 9.65 10.04
C LEU A 87 16.57 10.96 9.28
N THR A 88 17.71 11.17 8.63
CA THR A 88 17.94 12.33 7.76
C THR A 88 17.55 12.01 6.32
N LEU A 89 17.18 13.05 5.56
CA LEU A 89 16.96 12.90 4.11
C LEU A 89 18.21 12.34 3.43
N SER A 90 19.39 12.85 3.77
CA SER A 90 20.67 12.38 3.23
C SER A 90 20.92 10.90 3.56
N GLY A 91 20.60 10.45 4.77
CA GLY A 91 20.70 9.05 5.19
C GLY A 91 19.78 8.14 4.37
N LEU A 92 18.52 8.53 4.18
CA LEU A 92 17.60 7.80 3.31
C LEU A 92 18.10 7.75 1.86
N LEU A 93 18.53 8.88 1.31
CA LEU A 93 19.03 8.96 -0.06
C LEU A 93 20.30 8.12 -0.26
N ASN A 94 21.19 8.09 0.72
CA ASN A 94 22.38 7.25 0.68
C ASN A 94 22.03 5.76 0.73
N ALA A 95 21.00 5.38 1.48
CA ALA A 95 20.56 3.98 1.55
C ALA A 95 19.93 3.48 0.24
N ILE A 96 19.22 4.35 -0.50
CA ILE A 96 18.49 3.97 -1.73
C ILE A 96 19.23 4.30 -3.03
N ASP A 97 20.09 5.31 -3.03
CA ASP A 97 20.72 5.87 -4.25
C ASP A 97 22.21 6.17 -4.03
N GLY A 98 22.77 5.70 -2.90
CA GLY A 98 24.20 5.80 -2.62
C GLY A 98 25.03 4.79 -3.41
N ASN A 99 26.34 4.97 -3.37
CA ASN A 99 27.29 4.13 -4.12
C ASN A 99 27.27 2.64 -3.71
N ALA A 100 26.79 2.35 -2.50
CA ALA A 100 26.63 0.99 -1.98
C ALA A 100 25.15 0.54 -1.96
N ALA A 101 24.25 1.30 -2.61
CA ALA A 101 22.84 0.95 -2.64
C ALA A 101 22.65 -0.37 -3.41
N PRO A 102 21.81 -1.29 -2.88
CA PRO A 102 21.65 -2.59 -3.50
C PRO A 102 20.89 -2.48 -4.83
N GLU A 103 21.51 -3.01 -5.88
CA GLU A 103 20.95 -2.98 -7.23
C GLU A 103 19.85 -4.03 -7.45
N ASN A 104 19.04 -3.81 -8.49
CA ASN A 104 18.03 -4.75 -9.00
C ASN A 104 16.92 -5.11 -7.99
N ARG A 105 16.59 -4.17 -7.10
CA ARG A 105 15.56 -4.35 -6.08
C ARG A 105 14.45 -3.32 -6.26
N PRO A 106 13.23 -3.74 -6.65
CA PRO A 106 12.10 -2.83 -6.71
C PRO A 106 11.83 -2.20 -5.34
N LEU A 107 11.76 -0.87 -5.31
CA LEU A 107 11.50 -0.10 -4.10
C LEU A 107 10.09 0.50 -4.13
N ILE A 108 9.33 0.27 -3.08
CA ILE A 108 8.01 0.86 -2.87
C ILE A 108 8.10 1.75 -1.63
N MET A 109 7.70 3.01 -1.76
CA MET A 109 7.57 3.93 -0.64
C MET A 109 6.10 4.20 -0.35
N ARG A 110 5.75 4.28 0.93
CA ARG A 110 4.38 4.58 1.37
C ARG A 110 4.36 5.88 2.14
N SER A 111 3.42 6.75 1.79
CA SER A 111 3.21 8.03 2.46
C SER A 111 1.72 8.34 2.55
N ASN A 112 1.28 8.98 3.64
CA ASN A 112 -0.05 9.55 3.74
C ASN A 112 -0.10 10.97 3.18
N CYS A 113 1.02 11.70 3.28
CA CYS A 113 1.16 13.08 2.80
C CYS A 113 2.34 13.18 1.80
N PRO A 114 2.21 12.67 0.57
CA PRO A 114 3.30 12.73 -0.41
C PRO A 114 3.70 14.16 -0.79
N GLU A 115 2.77 15.13 -0.70
CA GLU A 115 3.00 16.55 -0.96
C GLU A 115 3.90 17.21 0.08
N ALA A 116 4.08 16.58 1.24
CA ALA A 116 4.99 17.07 2.27
C ALA A 116 6.43 16.56 2.08
N LEU A 117 6.65 15.57 1.20
CA LEU A 117 7.94 14.94 0.98
C LEU A 117 8.90 15.86 0.22
N ASP A 118 10.18 15.83 0.61
CA ASP A 118 11.21 16.64 -0.04
C ASP A 118 11.38 16.32 -1.54
N ASP A 119 11.58 17.35 -2.36
CA ASP A 119 11.76 17.24 -3.82
C ASP A 119 12.95 16.37 -4.21
N ALA A 120 14.00 16.33 -3.38
CA ALA A 120 15.13 15.46 -3.62
C ALA A 120 14.72 13.99 -3.61
N LEU A 121 13.70 13.60 -2.85
CA LEU A 121 13.16 12.24 -2.86
C LEU A 121 12.27 12.02 -4.09
N THR A 122 11.34 12.94 -4.36
CA THR A 122 10.28 12.78 -5.37
C THR A 122 10.71 13.06 -6.81
N ARG A 123 11.90 13.63 -7.03
CA ARG A 123 12.41 13.98 -8.36
C ARG A 123 12.53 12.77 -9.32
N PRO A 124 12.40 13.01 -10.64
CA PRO A 124 12.66 12.02 -11.67
C PRO A 124 14.05 11.38 -11.50
N GLY A 125 14.11 10.06 -11.62
CA GLY A 125 15.32 9.26 -11.39
C GLY A 125 15.30 8.47 -10.08
N ARG A 126 14.63 8.98 -9.04
CA ARG A 126 14.44 8.27 -7.76
C ARG A 126 13.04 7.67 -7.65
N ILE A 127 12.04 8.47 -8.02
CA ILE A 127 10.65 8.02 -8.09
C ILE A 127 10.21 8.13 -9.54
N TYR A 128 9.87 6.98 -10.11
CA TYR A 128 9.38 6.91 -11.49
C TYR A 128 7.86 6.92 -11.58
N ARG A 129 7.19 6.43 -10.53
CA ARG A 129 5.75 6.34 -10.53
C ARG A 129 5.16 6.70 -9.18
N GLN A 130 4.13 7.54 -9.23
CA GLN A 130 3.28 7.83 -8.09
C GLN A 130 1.92 7.18 -8.36
N ILE A 131 1.42 6.42 -7.38
CA ILE A 131 0.16 5.69 -7.47
C ILE A 131 -0.72 6.13 -6.32
N TYR A 132 -1.84 6.77 -6.68
CA TYR A 132 -2.87 7.20 -5.75
C TYR A 132 -3.91 6.09 -5.54
N PHE A 133 -4.18 5.76 -4.28
CA PHE A 133 -5.25 4.86 -3.85
C PHE A 133 -6.44 5.70 -3.39
N SER A 134 -7.50 5.66 -4.19
CA SER A 134 -8.77 6.30 -3.91
C SER A 134 -9.84 5.28 -3.52
N HIS A 135 -11.02 5.79 -3.23
CA HIS A 135 -12.24 5.00 -3.23
C HIS A 135 -12.45 4.28 -4.57
N ILE A 136 -13.21 3.18 -4.51
CA ILE A 136 -13.60 2.41 -5.68
C ILE A 136 -14.54 3.27 -6.53
N ALA A 137 -14.12 3.55 -7.77
CA ALA A 137 -14.90 4.36 -8.71
C ALA A 137 -16.31 3.83 -8.92
N GLN A 138 -16.42 2.51 -9.07
CA GLN A 138 -17.69 1.80 -9.06
C GLN A 138 -17.44 0.36 -8.60
N PRO A 139 -18.01 -0.07 -7.45
CA PRO A 139 -17.90 -1.46 -7.03
C PRO A 139 -18.62 -2.34 -8.05
N SER A 140 -17.85 -3.14 -8.78
CA SER A 140 -18.42 -4.11 -9.70
C SER A 140 -18.77 -5.40 -8.96
N ALA A 141 -19.82 -6.08 -9.43
CA ALA A 141 -20.14 -7.43 -8.97
C ALA A 141 -18.93 -8.37 -9.08
N ALA A 142 -18.02 -8.14 -10.03
CA ALA A 142 -16.79 -8.92 -10.17
C ALA A 142 -15.83 -8.77 -8.99
N ILE A 143 -15.66 -7.56 -8.44
CA ILE A 143 -14.82 -7.32 -7.25
C ILE A 143 -15.42 -8.07 -6.06
N TYR A 144 -16.73 -7.93 -5.84
CA TYR A 144 -17.43 -8.64 -4.76
C TYR A 144 -17.28 -10.15 -4.89
N LYS A 145 -17.57 -10.72 -6.08
CA LYS A 145 -17.40 -12.16 -6.34
C LYS A 145 -15.99 -12.63 -6.03
N ARG A 146 -14.97 -11.86 -6.42
CA ARG A 146 -13.56 -12.24 -6.19
C ARG A 146 -13.17 -12.17 -4.71
N LEU A 147 -13.78 -11.29 -3.93
CA LEU A 147 -13.56 -11.19 -2.49
C LEU A 147 -14.31 -12.29 -1.75
N VAL A 148 -15.61 -12.45 -2.03
CA VAL A 148 -16.45 -13.48 -1.40
C VAL A 148 -16.01 -14.88 -1.78
N ALA A 149 -15.67 -15.17 -3.04
CA ALA A 149 -15.16 -16.48 -3.44
C ALA A 149 -13.88 -16.87 -2.68
N ARG A 150 -13.01 -15.90 -2.36
CA ARG A 150 -11.81 -16.15 -1.53
C ARG A 150 -12.15 -16.46 -0.08
N LEU A 151 -13.18 -15.83 0.47
CA LEU A 151 -13.64 -16.05 1.84
C LEU A 151 -14.42 -17.36 1.97
N VAL A 152 -15.30 -17.64 1.00
CA VAL A 152 -16.10 -18.87 0.92
C VAL A 152 -15.23 -20.10 0.67
N ALA A 153 -14.15 -19.99 -0.11
CA ALA A 153 -13.20 -21.08 -0.27
C ALA A 153 -12.51 -21.49 1.04
N ARG A 154 -12.52 -20.63 2.06
CA ARG A 154 -12.02 -20.96 3.41
C ARG A 154 -13.09 -21.60 4.29
N ASP A 155 -14.30 -21.05 4.30
CA ASP A 155 -15.31 -21.39 5.30
C ASP A 155 -16.45 -22.28 4.77
N GLY A 156 -16.54 -22.50 3.46
CA GLY A 156 -17.47 -23.46 2.84
C GLY A 156 -18.97 -23.08 2.87
N VAL A 157 -19.30 -21.86 3.27
CA VAL A 157 -20.67 -21.50 3.72
C VAL A 157 -21.66 -21.18 2.58
N ILE A 158 -21.21 -20.77 1.39
CA ILE A 158 -22.10 -20.19 0.35
C ILE A 158 -21.89 -20.88 -1.00
N SER A 159 -22.98 -21.28 -1.68
CA SER A 159 -22.89 -21.86 -3.01
C SER A 159 -22.60 -20.81 -4.10
N LYS A 160 -21.97 -21.21 -5.21
CA LYS A 160 -21.75 -20.30 -6.37
C LYS A 160 -23.03 -19.64 -6.89
N GLN A 161 -24.17 -20.32 -6.76
CA GLN A 161 -25.46 -19.83 -7.24
C GLN A 161 -26.02 -18.69 -6.37
N GLU A 162 -25.66 -18.64 -5.09
CA GLU A 162 -26.10 -17.58 -4.16
C GLU A 162 -25.21 -16.33 -4.24
N ILE A 163 -23.93 -16.49 -4.61
CA ILE A 163 -22.97 -15.36 -4.71
C ILE A 163 -23.36 -14.39 -5.83
N GLU A 164 -23.85 -14.90 -6.96
CA GLU A 164 -24.18 -14.13 -8.15
C GLU A 164 -25.24 -13.04 -7.90
N PRO A 165 -26.43 -13.35 -7.35
CA PRO A 165 -27.45 -12.33 -7.05
C PRO A 165 -27.02 -11.38 -5.92
N LEU A 166 -26.27 -11.86 -4.92
CA LEU A 166 -25.74 -11.02 -3.84
C LEU A 166 -24.74 -10.00 -4.38
N ALA A 167 -23.84 -10.41 -5.27
CA ALA A 167 -22.86 -9.53 -5.91
C ALA A 167 -23.52 -8.39 -6.70
N LYS A 168 -24.62 -8.69 -7.39
CA LYS A 168 -25.38 -7.70 -8.16
C LYS A 168 -26.04 -6.68 -7.26
N ARG A 169 -26.78 -7.13 -6.24
CA ARG A 169 -27.43 -6.24 -5.25
C ARG A 169 -26.43 -5.37 -4.51
N PHE A 170 -25.29 -5.96 -4.14
CA PHE A 170 -24.20 -5.25 -3.49
C PHE A 170 -23.63 -4.12 -4.36
N ALA A 171 -23.38 -4.39 -5.64
CA ALA A 171 -22.88 -3.38 -6.58
C ALA A 171 -23.87 -2.23 -6.83
N GLU A 172 -25.18 -2.51 -6.78
CA GLU A 172 -26.25 -1.52 -6.98
C GLU A 172 -26.45 -0.59 -5.77
N GLN A 173 -26.19 -1.08 -4.56
CA GLN A 173 -26.44 -0.33 -3.32
C GLN A 173 -25.33 0.63 -2.91
N ILE A 174 -24.15 0.54 -3.52
CA ILE A 174 -22.99 1.31 -3.06
C ILE A 174 -22.81 2.55 -3.93
N PRO A 175 -22.82 3.75 -3.32
CA PRO A 175 -22.54 4.98 -4.04
C PRO A 175 -21.16 4.94 -4.70
N LYS A 176 -21.02 5.63 -5.83
CA LYS A 176 -19.73 5.75 -6.52
C LYS A 176 -18.75 6.51 -5.64
N ASN A 177 -17.49 6.07 -5.60
CA ASN A 177 -16.41 6.73 -4.85
C ASN A 177 -16.65 6.88 -3.33
N SER A 178 -17.56 6.11 -2.73
CA SER A 178 -17.83 6.23 -1.29
C SER A 178 -17.11 5.19 -0.42
N ILE A 179 -16.62 4.11 -1.03
CA ILE A 179 -16.04 3.00 -0.30
C ILE A 179 -14.61 2.70 -0.77
N THR A 180 -13.74 2.37 0.17
CA THR A 180 -12.40 1.85 -0.10
C THR A 180 -12.41 0.32 -0.26
N PRO A 181 -11.43 -0.27 -0.98
CA PRO A 181 -11.31 -1.73 -1.05
C PRO A 181 -11.13 -2.45 0.31
N ALA A 182 -10.60 -1.79 1.33
CA ALA A 182 -10.43 -2.35 2.68
C ALA A 182 -11.75 -2.40 3.45
N GLU A 183 -12.53 -1.31 3.39
CA GLU A 183 -13.90 -1.30 3.90
C GLU A 183 -14.73 -2.37 3.19
N LEU A 184 -14.59 -2.47 1.86
CA LEU A 184 -15.24 -3.52 1.07
C LEU A 184 -14.89 -4.93 1.58
N GLN A 185 -13.60 -5.18 1.80
CA GLN A 185 -13.11 -6.46 2.30
C GLN A 185 -13.62 -6.76 3.71
N ASN A 186 -13.65 -5.77 4.59
CA ASN A 186 -14.18 -5.92 5.94
C ASN A 186 -15.68 -6.23 5.93
N THR A 187 -16.47 -5.51 5.13
CA THR A 187 -17.90 -5.79 4.95
C THR A 187 -18.13 -7.20 4.41
N CYS A 188 -17.36 -7.63 3.40
CA CYS A 188 -17.46 -9.00 2.87
C CYS A 188 -17.10 -10.06 3.92
N ARG A 189 -16.13 -9.78 4.79
CA ARG A 189 -15.76 -10.69 5.89
C ARG A 189 -16.89 -10.81 6.92
N CYS A 190 -17.55 -9.70 7.27
CA CYS A 190 -18.71 -9.72 8.17
C CYS A 190 -19.91 -10.50 7.60
N ILE A 191 -20.13 -10.44 6.28
CA ILE A 191 -21.18 -11.22 5.60
C ILE A 191 -20.95 -12.73 5.76
N VAL A 192 -19.72 -13.19 5.55
CA VAL A 192 -19.39 -14.62 5.61
C VAL A 192 -19.40 -15.16 7.05
N ALA A 193 -19.13 -14.33 8.05
CA ALA A 193 -19.15 -14.69 9.47
C ALA A 193 -20.56 -14.77 10.11
N SER A 194 -21.62 -15.00 9.31
CA SER A 194 -23.01 -15.18 9.76
C SER A 194 -23.70 -13.94 10.35
N GLN A 195 -23.22 -12.71 10.06
CA GLN A 195 -23.87 -11.45 10.43
C GLN A 195 -24.45 -10.71 9.21
N CYS A 196 -25.20 -11.42 8.36
CA CYS A 196 -25.76 -10.86 7.12
C CYS A 196 -26.61 -9.60 7.33
N GLU A 197 -27.46 -9.54 8.36
CA GLU A 197 -28.32 -8.36 8.59
C GLU A 197 -27.55 -7.11 9.04
N LEU A 198 -26.46 -7.28 9.80
CA LEU A 198 -25.63 -6.16 10.26
C LEU A 198 -24.83 -5.54 9.12
N SER A 199 -24.41 -6.35 8.14
CA SER A 199 -23.63 -5.91 6.99
C SER A 199 -24.42 -5.06 5.98
N MET A 200 -25.70 -5.37 5.73
CA MET A 200 -26.55 -4.54 4.84
C MET A 200 -27.03 -3.26 5.52
N ARG A 201 -27.24 -3.27 6.85
CA ARG A 201 -27.54 -2.06 7.62
C ARG A 201 -26.34 -1.10 7.71
N SER A 202 -25.11 -1.61 7.73
CA SER A 202 -23.91 -0.77 7.78
C SER A 202 -23.60 -0.07 6.45
N VAL A 203 -24.08 -0.58 5.31
CA VAL A 203 -24.02 0.15 4.02
C VAL A 203 -24.90 1.40 4.03
N HIS A 204 -26.02 1.41 4.77
CA HIS A 204 -26.87 2.60 4.92
C HIS A 204 -26.25 3.71 5.80
N GLY A 205 -25.13 3.43 6.48
CA GLY A 205 -24.38 4.40 7.27
C GLY A 205 -23.19 5.02 6.55
N TRP A 206 -22.98 4.70 5.26
CA TRP A 206 -21.86 5.25 4.50
C TRP A 206 -22.19 6.67 4.04
N PRO A 207 -21.24 7.61 4.17
CA PRO A 207 -21.46 8.99 3.75
C PRO A 207 -21.81 9.05 2.26
N ASN A 208 -22.81 9.88 1.95
CA ASN A 208 -23.22 10.22 0.58
C ASN A 208 -22.13 10.99 -0.15
#